data_AF-A0ABC8V1M4-F1
#
_entry.id   AF-A0ABC8V1M4-F1
#
_cell.length_a   1.000
_cell.length_b   1.000
_cell.length_c   1.000
_cell.angle_alpha   90.00
_cell.angle_beta   90.00
_cell.angle_gamma   90.00
#
_symmetry.space_group_name_H-M   'P 1'
#
loop_
_entity.id
_entity.type
_entity.pdbx_description
1 polymer ?
#
loop_
_entity_poly.entity_id
_entity_poly.type
_entity_poly.pdbx_seq_one_letter_code
_entity_poly.pdbx_strand_id
1 'polypeptide(L)'
;MLSLRSCCYSLTHSTLSHHLKIYLNLSPSLCAVSLSSPKPFSFKLILSPNHTPKSTMSSRPSAFDVLMSNASKKKAQSQTQQSSPKKRKTLESNTTNQNPRKTQTPNSETQLLNEPKLDGKEPNCSNSKPIEETRVANGSKDDQQTPKLDVKKRRLISAHDSIVELKKKAANFSPQKAAFWGEGDKVPFLFLVKVFDAISKESGRIAITEMVCNMLRTVIQMTPEDLVAVVYLSANRIAPAHEGLELGIGDASIIKALAEACGTKDTQIKKQYKELGDLGLVAKASRSSQPLMRKPEVLTIAKVFDTFRLIAKRIEESGKDSQEKKKNHIKALLVAATDCEPQYLIRLLQTKLRIGLAEQTLLAALGHAAVYTEKHSSSPPDINSPLEEAAKIVKQVYSVIPVYDKIVSALLTGGVWNLAKTCSFSPGIPVGPMLAKPTKGVSEIVDKFQDMEFTCEYKYDGERAQIHYMENGSVEIYSRNAERNTGKFPDVIAAVSRLKKSSVTSFVLDCELVAYDREKQKILPFQILSTRARKNVVMSDIKVDVCIFAFDILYLDGQPLLQEQLDARREHLYNSFEEEPGFLQFATAITSNDLEEIQKFLEAAVDSRYWSMFLT
;
A
#
# COMPACT_ATOMS: atom_id res chain seq x y z
N MET A 1 5.71 -19.58 -18.82
CA MET A 1 4.47 -18.77 -18.73
C MET A 1 4.78 -17.40 -19.29
N LEU A 2 4.12 -16.96 -20.36
CA LEU A 2 4.42 -15.68 -21.01
C LEU A 2 3.67 -14.55 -20.31
N SER A 3 4.23 -13.35 -20.29
CA SER A 3 3.62 -12.22 -19.59
C SER A 3 3.66 -10.93 -20.40
N LEU A 4 2.49 -10.38 -20.69
CA LEU A 4 2.26 -9.22 -21.56
C LEU A 4 2.19 -7.91 -20.79
N ARG A 5 3.09 -6.97 -21.09
CA ARG A 5 3.02 -5.55 -20.72
C ARG A 5 2.37 -4.78 -21.89
N SER A 6 1.71 -3.65 -21.62
CA SER A 6 1.05 -2.81 -22.64
C SER A 6 1.46 -1.35 -22.45
N CYS A 7 2.12 -0.76 -23.45
CA CYS A 7 2.94 0.45 -23.35
C CYS A 7 2.21 1.80 -23.17
N CYS A 8 0.91 1.85 -22.87
CA CYS A 8 0.19 3.14 -22.84
C CYS A 8 -0.04 3.66 -21.42
N TYR A 9 0.74 4.67 -21.01
CA TYR A 9 0.21 5.76 -20.18
C TYR A 9 -0.18 6.88 -21.17
N SER A 10 -1.42 6.93 -21.66
CA SER A 10 -1.83 7.97 -22.62
C SER A 10 -2.90 8.88 -22.02
N LEU A 11 -2.59 10.17 -21.92
CA LEU A 11 -3.57 11.26 -21.92
C LEU A 11 -3.97 11.56 -23.37
N THR A 12 -5.07 10.98 -23.86
CA THR A 12 -5.64 11.43 -25.13
C THR A 12 -6.39 12.74 -24.91
N HIS A 13 -5.74 13.87 -25.17
CA HIS A 13 -6.45 15.10 -25.57
C HIS A 13 -6.46 15.16 -27.10
N SER A 14 -7.64 14.98 -27.69
CA SER A 14 -7.87 15.23 -29.10
C SER A 14 -7.97 16.73 -29.35
N THR A 15 -6.89 17.34 -29.85
CA THR A 15 -6.99 18.66 -30.48
C THR A 15 -6.89 18.48 -32.00
N LEU A 16 -8.03 18.64 -32.68
CA LEU A 16 -8.11 18.78 -34.13
C LEU A 16 -7.31 20.02 -34.55
N SER A 17 -6.23 19.85 -35.30
CA SER A 17 -5.62 20.92 -36.08
C SER A 17 -6.35 21.04 -37.41
N HIS A 18 -7.08 22.14 -37.58
CA HIS A 18 -7.74 22.50 -38.84
C HIS A 18 -6.71 22.74 -39.95
N HIS A 19 -6.86 22.00 -41.06
CA HIS A 19 -6.21 22.27 -42.33
C HIS A 19 -6.66 23.62 -42.92
N LEU A 20 -5.70 24.51 -43.19
CA LEU A 20 -5.88 25.61 -44.14
C LEU A 20 -5.13 25.24 -45.44
N LYS A 21 -5.89 24.93 -46.49
CA LYS A 21 -5.38 24.75 -47.86
C LYS A 21 -5.16 26.13 -48.48
N ILE A 22 -3.93 26.43 -48.86
CA ILE A 22 -3.62 27.48 -49.85
C ILE A 22 -3.18 26.77 -51.13
N TYR A 23 -3.97 26.99 -52.19
CA TYR A 23 -3.66 26.63 -53.57
C TYR A 23 -2.50 27.48 -54.09
N LEU A 24 -1.56 26.88 -54.83
CA LEU A 24 -0.88 27.54 -55.94
C LEU A 24 -0.38 26.50 -56.95
N ASN A 25 -0.75 26.75 -58.20
CA ASN A 25 -0.45 26.02 -59.43
C ASN A 25 1.05 26.02 -59.77
N LEU A 26 1.56 24.95 -60.39
CA LEU A 26 2.27 24.97 -61.69
C LEU A 26 2.73 23.55 -62.08
N SER A 27 2.72 23.30 -63.39
CA SER A 27 2.83 22.01 -64.08
C SER A 27 4.28 21.77 -64.64
N PRO A 28 4.57 20.82 -65.56
CA PRO A 28 5.46 19.68 -65.27
C PRO A 28 6.71 19.59 -66.18
N SER A 29 7.68 18.73 -65.85
CA SER A 29 8.69 18.28 -66.81
C SER A 29 9.25 16.87 -66.52
N LEU A 30 8.91 15.94 -67.41
CA LEU A 30 9.76 14.95 -68.11
C LEU A 30 10.93 14.29 -67.35
N CYS A 31 10.89 12.96 -67.22
CA CYS A 31 11.77 12.05 -67.99
C CYS A 31 11.44 10.57 -67.71
N ALA A 32 11.31 9.80 -68.78
CA ALA A 32 11.11 8.35 -68.80
C ALA A 32 12.45 7.62 -68.97
N VAL A 33 12.65 6.46 -68.31
CA VAL A 33 13.44 5.33 -68.84
C VAL A 33 12.87 4.02 -68.29
N SER A 34 12.80 3.03 -69.19
CA SER A 34 12.22 1.70 -69.10
C SER A 34 13.19 0.59 -68.65
N LEU A 35 12.61 -0.59 -68.38
CA LEU A 35 13.04 -1.98 -68.72
C LEU A 35 13.38 -2.98 -67.57
N SER A 36 12.44 -3.94 -67.46
CA SER A 36 12.57 -5.41 -67.50
C SER A 36 13.21 -6.22 -66.36
N SER A 37 12.38 -7.17 -65.89
CA SER A 37 12.61 -8.39 -65.10
C SER A 37 13.53 -9.45 -65.74
N PRO A 38 13.98 -10.46 -64.96
CA PRO A 38 13.49 -11.83 -65.23
C PRO A 38 13.21 -12.73 -64.00
N LYS A 39 12.51 -13.84 -64.29
CA LYS A 39 11.96 -14.91 -63.42
C LYS A 39 12.92 -16.12 -63.24
N PRO A 40 12.60 -17.10 -62.35
CA PRO A 40 13.57 -17.99 -61.69
C PRO A 40 13.71 -19.40 -62.30
N PHE A 41 14.79 -20.10 -61.89
CA PHE A 41 15.11 -21.48 -62.24
C PHE A 41 14.62 -22.50 -61.20
N SER A 42 14.20 -23.67 -61.69
CA SER A 42 13.74 -24.86 -60.97
C SER A 42 14.69 -26.02 -61.27
N PHE A 43 14.97 -26.89 -60.29
CA PHE A 43 15.49 -28.24 -60.56
C PHE A 43 14.89 -29.28 -59.60
N LYS A 44 14.46 -30.39 -60.20
CA LYS A 44 13.82 -31.57 -59.61
C LYS A 44 14.83 -32.59 -59.07
N LEU A 45 14.39 -33.25 -58.00
CA LEU A 45 14.92 -34.46 -57.37
C LEU A 45 14.80 -35.71 -58.27
N ILE A 46 15.73 -36.67 -58.13
CA ILE A 46 15.65 -38.03 -58.68
C ILE A 46 15.59 -39.04 -57.51
N LEU A 47 14.64 -39.96 -57.57
CA LEU A 47 14.43 -41.13 -56.68
C LEU A 47 15.26 -42.35 -57.15
N SER A 48 15.72 -43.25 -56.27
CA SER A 48 15.10 -44.56 -55.90
C SER A 48 16.20 -45.49 -55.29
N PRO A 49 15.94 -46.74 -54.80
CA PRO A 49 14.98 -47.18 -53.76
C PRO A 49 15.54 -48.30 -52.79
N ASN A 50 14.66 -48.79 -51.90
CA ASN A 50 14.61 -50.11 -51.22
C ASN A 50 15.43 -50.40 -49.94
N HIS A 51 14.75 -50.56 -48.79
CA HIS A 51 14.35 -51.88 -48.23
C HIS A 51 13.76 -51.75 -46.80
N THR A 52 12.63 -52.43 -46.55
CA THR A 52 12.14 -52.83 -45.21
C THR A 52 12.43 -54.32 -44.98
N PRO A 53 12.58 -54.80 -43.73
CA PRO A 53 11.42 -55.44 -43.09
C PRO A 53 11.29 -55.21 -41.56
N LYS A 54 10.11 -55.62 -41.07
CA LYS A 54 9.48 -55.48 -39.75
C LYS A 54 10.27 -56.10 -38.58
N SER A 55 10.17 -55.48 -37.39
CA SER A 55 10.25 -56.17 -36.09
C SER A 55 9.50 -55.38 -35.01
N THR A 56 8.53 -56.04 -34.39
CA THR A 56 7.77 -55.63 -33.20
C THR A 56 8.59 -55.86 -31.94
N MET A 57 8.83 -54.83 -31.13
CA MET A 57 9.19 -54.99 -29.71
C MET A 57 8.48 -53.95 -28.85
N SER A 58 7.86 -54.44 -27.78
CA SER A 58 7.14 -53.66 -26.78
C SER A 58 8.08 -52.73 -26.01
N SER A 59 7.64 -51.48 -25.83
CA SER A 59 8.31 -50.49 -25.00
C SER A 59 8.25 -50.89 -23.52
N ARG A 60 9.42 -50.93 -22.86
CA ARG A 60 9.51 -50.95 -21.39
C ARG A 60 8.97 -49.63 -20.82
N PRO A 61 8.30 -49.63 -19.65
CA PRO A 61 7.82 -48.41 -19.03
C PRO A 61 8.98 -47.49 -18.61
N SER A 62 8.76 -46.18 -18.73
CA SER A 62 9.66 -45.13 -18.27
C SER A 62 9.80 -45.15 -16.74
N ALA A 63 10.95 -44.71 -16.21
CA ALA A 63 11.22 -44.59 -14.78
C ALA A 63 10.20 -43.72 -14.01
N PHE A 64 9.37 -42.95 -14.73
CA PHE A 64 8.27 -42.18 -14.19
C PHE A 64 7.05 -43.04 -13.81
N ASP A 65 6.78 -44.12 -14.54
CA ASP A 65 5.61 -44.99 -14.33
C ASP A 65 5.78 -45.91 -13.10
N VAL A 66 7.03 -46.24 -12.76
CA VAL A 66 7.38 -46.98 -11.53
C VAL A 66 7.25 -46.11 -10.28
N LEU A 67 7.36 -44.78 -10.41
CA LEU A 67 7.26 -43.86 -9.28
C LEU A 67 5.81 -43.59 -8.88
N MET A 68 4.90 -43.51 -9.86
CA MET A 68 3.48 -43.19 -9.63
C MET A 68 2.64 -44.39 -9.16
N SER A 69 3.11 -45.62 -9.35
CA SER A 69 2.42 -46.83 -8.85
C SER A 69 2.64 -47.09 -7.35
N ASN A 70 3.73 -46.57 -6.76
CA ASN A 70 4.04 -46.72 -5.33
C ASN A 70 3.34 -45.69 -4.42
N ALA A 71 2.86 -44.57 -4.99
CA ALA A 71 2.08 -43.58 -4.24
C ALA A 71 0.63 -44.03 -3.97
N SER A 72 0.08 -44.89 -4.83
CA SER A 72 -1.31 -45.35 -4.75
C SER A 72 -1.54 -46.55 -3.82
N LYS A 73 -0.48 -47.24 -3.36
CA LYS A 73 -0.58 -48.36 -2.41
C LYS A 73 -0.48 -47.96 -0.93
N LYS A 74 -0.17 -46.68 -0.61
CA LYS A 74 -0.10 -46.18 0.78
C LYS A 74 -1.37 -45.47 1.29
N LYS A 75 -2.43 -45.38 0.47
CA LYS A 75 -3.68 -44.69 0.83
C LYS A 75 -4.86 -45.61 1.18
N ALA A 76 -4.63 -46.92 1.24
CA ALA A 76 -5.63 -47.92 1.58
C ALA A 76 -5.21 -48.73 2.81
N GLN A 77 -5.00 -48.06 3.96
CA GLN A 77 -4.99 -48.66 5.31
C GLN A 77 -4.87 -47.53 6.36
N SER A 78 -6.01 -46.98 6.80
CA SER A 78 -6.23 -46.45 8.17
C SER A 78 -7.55 -45.68 8.29
N GLN A 79 -8.64 -46.42 8.38
CA GLN A 79 -9.76 -46.16 9.31
C GLN A 79 -9.87 -47.49 10.08
N THR A 80 -9.79 -47.58 11.40
CA THR A 80 -10.69 -47.05 12.44
C THR A 80 -10.13 -47.48 13.82
N GLN A 81 -10.45 -46.72 14.88
CA GLN A 81 -10.85 -47.15 16.25
C GLN A 81 -10.22 -46.36 17.41
N GLN A 82 -11.13 -45.95 18.30
CA GLN A 82 -10.94 -45.29 19.59
C GLN A 82 -10.42 -46.26 20.67
N SER A 83 -9.67 -45.74 21.65
CA SER A 83 -9.94 -45.83 23.12
C SER A 83 -8.66 -45.69 23.96
N SER A 84 -8.77 -44.93 25.05
CA SER A 84 -7.92 -45.04 26.27
C SER A 84 -8.65 -45.98 27.26
N PRO A 85 -8.06 -46.60 28.32
CA PRO A 85 -7.17 -45.91 29.30
C PRO A 85 -6.15 -46.75 30.14
N LYS A 86 -5.31 -46.02 30.90
CA LYS A 86 -4.77 -46.28 32.26
C LYS A 86 -3.61 -47.29 32.53
N LYS A 87 -2.68 -46.76 33.34
CA LYS A 87 -1.85 -47.36 34.42
C LYS A 87 -0.62 -48.21 34.06
N ARG A 88 0.56 -47.71 34.47
CA ARG A 88 1.55 -48.51 35.21
C ARG A 88 2.19 -47.68 36.32
N LYS A 89 2.46 -48.36 37.44
CA LYS A 89 2.77 -47.87 38.78
C LYS A 89 4.18 -48.35 39.15
N THR A 90 4.95 -47.47 39.80
CA THR A 90 5.93 -47.68 40.90
C THR A 90 7.11 -48.65 40.78
N LEU A 91 8.31 -48.18 41.18
CA LEU A 91 8.95 -48.58 42.45
C LEU A 91 10.05 -47.61 42.92
N GLU A 92 10.21 -47.56 44.24
CA GLU A 92 10.84 -46.57 45.11
C GLU A 92 12.28 -46.94 45.52
N SER A 93 13.02 -45.99 46.11
CA SER A 93 13.76 -46.27 47.37
C SER A 93 13.94 -44.99 48.20
N ASN A 94 13.78 -45.15 49.51
CA ASN A 94 13.64 -44.14 50.57
C ASN A 94 14.98 -43.63 51.12
N THR A 95 15.00 -42.39 51.65
CA THR A 95 15.40 -42.14 53.06
C THR A 95 14.98 -40.73 53.57
N THR A 96 14.23 -40.75 54.67
CA THR A 96 14.05 -39.81 55.82
C THR A 96 15.07 -38.64 55.97
N ASN A 97 14.80 -37.46 56.54
CA ASN A 97 13.87 -37.08 57.61
C ASN A 97 13.78 -35.53 57.78
N GLN A 98 12.66 -35.07 58.34
CA GLN A 98 12.49 -33.90 59.25
C GLN A 98 12.54 -32.45 58.74
N ASN A 99 11.36 -31.83 58.76
CA ASN A 99 11.10 -30.42 59.14
C ASN A 99 10.76 -30.41 60.66
N PRO A 100 10.82 -29.28 61.44
CA PRO A 100 10.02 -28.08 61.14
C PRO A 100 10.49 -26.70 61.72
N ARG A 101 9.72 -25.65 61.32
CA ARG A 101 9.13 -24.57 62.16
C ARG A 101 9.66 -23.12 62.03
N LYS A 102 8.74 -22.27 61.55
CA LYS A 102 8.27 -20.92 61.97
C LYS A 102 9.19 -19.94 62.72
N THR A 103 8.98 -18.67 62.35
CA THR A 103 8.58 -17.46 63.13
C THR A 103 9.55 -16.27 63.21
N GLN A 104 8.93 -15.08 63.06
CA GLN A 104 9.18 -13.78 63.72
C GLN A 104 9.93 -12.63 62.99
N THR A 105 9.19 -11.52 62.92
CA THR A 105 9.57 -10.10 62.85
C THR A 105 10.53 -9.68 63.98
N PRO A 106 11.19 -8.50 63.85
CA PRO A 106 10.87 -7.42 64.79
C PRO A 106 10.90 -5.99 64.21
N ASN A 107 10.32 -5.07 64.99
CA ASN A 107 10.28 -3.60 64.84
C ASN A 107 11.13 -2.94 65.95
N SER A 108 11.45 -1.64 65.78
CA SER A 108 11.88 -0.63 66.78
C SER A 108 13.37 -0.66 67.23
N GLU A 109 14.14 0.41 67.48
CA GLU A 109 13.93 1.86 67.66
C GLU A 109 15.28 2.64 67.64
N THR A 110 15.25 3.88 67.13
CA THR A 110 15.84 5.18 67.57
C THR A 110 17.27 5.36 68.13
N GLN A 111 18.00 6.38 67.62
CA GLN A 111 18.72 7.42 68.39
C GLN A 111 19.07 8.68 67.54
N LEU A 112 19.46 9.77 68.19
CA LEU A 112 18.94 11.15 68.10
C LEU A 112 20.08 12.23 68.05
N LEU A 113 19.72 13.50 67.75
CA LEU A 113 20.40 14.83 67.99
C LEU A 113 21.24 15.43 66.82
N ASN A 114 21.17 16.71 66.39
CA ASN A 114 20.91 18.02 67.05
C ASN A 114 20.38 19.12 66.07
N GLU A 115 19.59 20.09 66.57
CA GLU A 115 19.31 21.44 66.00
C GLU A 115 20.23 22.52 66.63
N PRO A 116 20.19 23.83 66.22
CA PRO A 116 19.24 24.78 66.86
C PRO A 116 18.59 25.88 65.96
N LYS A 117 17.58 26.53 66.58
CA LYS A 117 16.47 27.43 66.15
C LYS A 117 16.81 28.92 65.91
N LEU A 118 15.84 29.69 65.37
CA LEU A 118 15.18 30.86 66.02
C LEU A 118 13.98 31.46 65.21
N ASP A 119 12.81 31.56 65.88
CA ASP A 119 11.66 32.51 65.93
C ASP A 119 11.32 33.47 64.75
N GLY A 120 10.07 33.90 64.44
CA GLY A 120 8.72 33.78 65.02
C GLY A 120 7.76 34.89 64.51
N LYS A 121 6.43 34.67 64.66
CA LYS A 121 5.25 35.60 64.63
C LYS A 121 4.43 35.85 63.33
N GLU A 122 3.15 35.44 63.41
CA GLU A 122 1.96 36.01 62.71
C GLU A 122 1.51 37.36 63.33
N PRO A 123 0.57 38.10 62.69
CA PRO A 123 -0.80 38.09 63.23
C PRO A 123 -1.98 38.18 62.22
N ASN A 124 -3.12 37.69 62.71
CA ASN A 124 -4.55 37.89 62.37
C ASN A 124 -5.00 39.29 61.90
N CYS A 125 -6.07 39.39 61.10
CA CYS A 125 -7.44 39.71 61.59
C CYS A 125 -8.52 39.66 60.49
N SER A 126 -9.77 39.55 60.93
CA SER A 126 -10.98 39.13 60.23
C SER A 126 -12.07 40.22 60.13
N ASN A 127 -13.06 39.96 59.26
CA ASN A 127 -14.47 40.36 59.30
C ASN A 127 -14.92 41.85 59.14
N SER A 128 -15.82 42.06 58.17
CA SER A 128 -17.19 42.59 58.42
C SER A 128 -18.08 42.47 57.16
N LYS A 129 -19.37 42.13 57.36
CA LYS A 129 -20.47 42.15 56.38
C LYS A 129 -21.41 43.37 56.66
N PRO A 130 -22.66 43.43 56.14
CA PRO A 130 -23.20 44.34 55.11
C PRO A 130 -24.27 45.32 55.68
N ILE A 131 -25.05 46.06 54.85
CA ILE A 131 -26.42 46.67 55.08
C ILE A 131 -26.73 47.62 53.89
N GLU A 132 -27.69 47.34 52.98
CA GLU A 132 -29.14 47.70 52.87
C GLU A 132 -29.44 48.93 51.96
N GLU A 133 -30.20 48.71 50.88
CA GLU A 133 -31.57 49.23 50.58
C GLU A 133 -31.55 50.56 49.79
N THR A 134 -32.27 50.74 48.67
CA THR A 134 -33.72 51.00 48.62
C THR A 134 -34.25 50.96 47.18
N ARG A 135 -35.51 50.53 46.99
CA ARG A 135 -36.32 50.61 45.76
C ARG A 135 -37.06 51.96 45.65
N VAL A 136 -37.18 52.56 44.46
CA VAL A 136 -38.34 53.38 44.02
C VAL A 136 -38.57 53.24 42.50
N ALA A 137 -39.82 53.31 42.08
CA ALA A 137 -40.39 52.92 40.79
C ALA A 137 -40.75 54.08 39.83
N ASN A 138 -41.07 53.67 38.58
CA ASN A 138 -42.02 54.24 37.58
C ASN A 138 -41.56 55.13 36.39
N GLY A 139 -41.97 54.64 35.20
CA GLY A 139 -42.30 55.35 33.94
C GLY A 139 -41.16 55.47 32.91
N SER A 140 -41.31 55.37 31.58
CA SER A 140 -42.35 54.94 30.64
C SER A 140 -41.71 54.89 29.23
N LYS A 141 -42.01 53.85 28.44
CA LYS A 141 -42.13 53.78 26.96
C LYS A 141 -40.99 54.09 25.96
N ASP A 142 -40.96 53.17 24.99
CA ASP A 142 -40.68 53.24 23.55
C ASP A 142 -39.26 53.02 22.99
N ASP A 143 -39.13 51.82 22.40
CA ASP A 143 -38.61 51.47 21.08
C ASP A 143 -37.20 51.91 20.68
N GLN A 144 -36.33 50.90 20.57
CA GLN A 144 -35.70 50.56 19.28
C GLN A 144 -35.16 49.11 19.29
N GLN A 145 -35.80 48.27 18.49
CA GLN A 145 -35.37 46.92 18.14
C GLN A 145 -34.07 46.96 17.34
N THR A 146 -33.05 46.25 17.82
CA THR A 146 -31.96 45.74 16.99
C THR A 146 -32.13 44.23 16.85
N PRO A 147 -32.08 43.66 15.63
CA PRO A 147 -32.47 42.28 15.39
C PRO A 147 -31.40 41.31 15.92
N LYS A 148 -31.80 40.45 16.86
CA LYS A 148 -31.02 39.27 17.23
C LYS A 148 -31.00 38.32 16.04
N LEU A 149 -29.82 38.09 15.47
CA LEU A 149 -29.56 36.96 14.58
C LEU A 149 -29.68 35.67 15.39
N ASP A 150 -30.83 35.02 15.30
CA ASP A 150 -31.08 33.67 15.79
C ASP A 150 -30.17 32.67 15.06
N VAL A 151 -29.02 32.33 15.66
CA VAL A 151 -28.27 31.14 15.28
C VAL A 151 -29.05 29.93 15.78
N LYS A 152 -29.96 29.41 14.95
CA LYS A 152 -30.64 28.13 15.17
C LYS A 152 -29.59 27.04 15.43
N LYS A 153 -29.46 26.62 16.70
CA LYS A 153 -28.69 25.45 17.12
C LYS A 153 -29.25 24.22 16.39
N ARG A 154 -28.59 23.82 15.29
CA ARG A 154 -28.97 22.66 14.49
C ARG A 154 -28.89 21.43 15.40
N ARG A 155 -30.00 20.70 15.56
CA ARG A 155 -30.04 19.47 16.36
C ARG A 155 -29.18 18.44 15.62
N LEU A 156 -28.00 18.13 16.16
CA LEU A 156 -27.09 17.15 15.58
C LEU A 156 -27.81 15.78 15.52
N ILE A 157 -27.76 15.13 14.37
CA ILE A 157 -28.40 13.84 14.13
C ILE A 157 -27.67 12.71 14.88
N SER A 158 -28.31 11.55 15.05
CA SER A 158 -27.61 10.40 15.65
C SER A 158 -26.63 9.76 14.67
N ALA A 159 -25.65 9.01 15.19
CA ALA A 159 -24.74 8.24 14.34
C ALA A 159 -25.46 7.19 13.47
N HIS A 160 -26.64 6.70 13.89
CA HIS A 160 -27.44 5.78 13.09
C HIS A 160 -28.09 6.50 11.89
N ASP A 161 -28.71 7.66 12.14
CA ASP A 161 -29.34 8.47 11.10
C ASP A 161 -28.32 8.95 10.06
N SER A 162 -27.09 9.22 10.50
CA SER A 162 -25.96 9.57 9.63
C SER A 162 -25.69 8.49 8.59
N ILE A 163 -25.68 7.22 9.01
CA ILE A 163 -25.49 6.09 8.09
C ILE A 163 -26.66 5.93 7.12
N VAL A 164 -27.90 6.19 7.58
CA VAL A 164 -29.08 6.18 6.70
C VAL A 164 -28.94 7.25 5.62
N GLU A 165 -28.47 8.44 5.97
CA GLU A 165 -28.21 9.52 5.01
C GLU A 165 -27.12 9.12 4.01
N LEU A 166 -26.00 8.56 4.49
CA LEU A 166 -24.85 8.17 3.65
C LEU A 166 -25.17 7.06 2.65
N LYS A 167 -26.18 6.22 2.92
CA LYS A 167 -26.66 5.17 2.01
C LYS A 167 -27.55 5.68 0.87
N LYS A 168 -27.94 6.96 0.88
CA LYS A 168 -28.72 7.53 -0.22
C LYS A 168 -27.87 7.64 -1.48
N LYS A 169 -28.54 7.57 -2.63
CA LYS A 169 -27.91 7.86 -3.92
C LYS A 169 -27.28 9.25 -3.89
N ALA A 170 -26.10 9.39 -4.49
CA ALA A 170 -25.30 10.61 -4.43
C ALA A 170 -26.04 11.87 -4.91
N ALA A 171 -26.96 11.73 -5.88
CA ALA A 171 -27.80 12.83 -6.38
C ALA A 171 -28.78 13.40 -5.34
N ASN A 172 -29.25 12.56 -4.42
CA ASN A 172 -30.25 12.93 -3.38
C ASN A 172 -29.60 13.16 -2.01
N PHE A 173 -28.28 13.14 -1.94
CA PHE A 173 -27.50 13.22 -0.72
C PHE A 173 -27.11 14.66 -0.39
N SER A 174 -27.27 15.06 0.87
CA SER A 174 -26.80 16.35 1.39
C SER A 174 -25.71 16.14 2.45
N PRO A 175 -24.46 16.59 2.19
CA PRO A 175 -23.33 16.43 3.11
C PRO A 175 -23.62 16.90 4.54
N GLN A 176 -24.24 18.07 4.69
CA GLN A 176 -24.51 18.67 6.00
C GLN A 176 -25.54 17.89 6.83
N LYS A 177 -26.38 17.06 6.19
CA LYS A 177 -27.35 16.22 6.90
C LYS A 177 -26.73 14.93 7.44
N ALA A 178 -25.60 14.50 6.90
CA ALA A 178 -24.91 13.30 7.36
C ALA A 178 -23.96 13.58 8.54
N ALA A 179 -23.55 14.83 8.73
CA ALA A 179 -22.66 15.21 9.82
C ALA A 179 -23.39 15.31 11.15
N PHE A 180 -22.84 14.65 12.17
CA PHE A 180 -23.28 14.79 13.57
C PHE A 180 -22.28 15.58 14.44
N TRP A 181 -21.38 16.34 13.81
CA TRP A 181 -20.47 17.29 14.44
C TRP A 181 -20.68 18.71 13.86
N GLY A 182 -20.12 19.73 14.49
CA GLY A 182 -20.19 21.11 14.00
C GLY A 182 -19.28 21.36 12.81
N GLU A 183 -19.61 22.37 12.00
CA GLU A 183 -18.73 22.82 10.90
C GLU A 183 -17.42 23.37 11.46
N GLY A 184 -16.29 22.90 10.92
CA GLY A 184 -14.95 23.20 11.44
C GLY A 184 -14.52 22.33 12.64
N ASP A 185 -15.42 21.62 13.31
CA ASP A 185 -15.05 20.69 14.38
C ASP A 185 -14.30 19.48 13.79
N LYS A 186 -13.35 18.93 14.56
CA LYS A 186 -12.62 17.72 14.18
C LYS A 186 -13.57 16.53 14.00
N VAL A 187 -13.37 15.76 12.95
CA VAL A 187 -14.28 14.67 12.57
C VAL A 187 -14.20 13.56 13.62
N PRO A 188 -15.34 13.16 14.24
CA PRO A 188 -15.35 12.06 15.18
C PRO A 188 -14.90 10.75 14.54
N PHE A 189 -14.02 10.00 15.19
CA PHE A 189 -13.58 8.69 14.71
C PHE A 189 -14.75 7.71 14.57
N LEU A 190 -15.75 7.82 15.46
CA LEU A 190 -17.02 7.11 15.37
C LEU A 190 -17.70 7.22 14.00
N PHE A 191 -17.61 8.38 13.32
CA PHE A 191 -18.21 8.57 12.00
C PHE A 191 -17.59 7.60 10.98
N LEU A 192 -16.26 7.56 10.91
CA LEU A 192 -15.52 6.69 10.00
C LEU A 192 -15.81 5.21 10.27
N VAL A 193 -15.74 4.79 11.53
CA VAL A 193 -15.91 3.37 11.87
C VAL A 193 -17.35 2.88 11.74
N LYS A 194 -18.34 3.77 11.85
CA LYS A 194 -19.74 3.43 11.54
C LYS A 194 -19.93 3.21 10.05
N VAL A 195 -19.25 3.98 9.21
CA VAL A 195 -19.22 3.74 7.77
C VAL A 195 -18.54 2.41 7.47
N PHE A 196 -17.39 2.11 8.10
CA PHE A 196 -16.74 0.80 7.98
C PHE A 196 -17.65 -0.36 8.39
N ASP A 197 -18.40 -0.21 9.48
CA ASP A 197 -19.36 -1.23 9.94
C ASP A 197 -20.51 -1.43 8.96
N ALA A 198 -21.01 -0.36 8.35
CA ALA A 198 -22.03 -0.44 7.31
C ALA A 198 -21.48 -1.07 6.02
N ILE A 199 -20.27 -0.72 5.60
CA ILE A 199 -19.58 -1.31 4.43
C ILE A 199 -19.35 -2.81 4.64
N SER A 200 -18.94 -3.22 5.84
CA SER A 200 -18.68 -4.64 6.14
C SER A 200 -19.90 -5.56 5.99
N LYS A 201 -21.11 -4.98 5.97
CA LYS A 201 -22.40 -5.67 5.81
C LYS A 201 -22.96 -5.55 4.38
N GLU A 202 -22.26 -4.85 3.50
CA GLU A 202 -22.66 -4.62 2.11
C GLU A 202 -21.81 -5.51 1.19
N SER A 203 -22.45 -6.10 0.17
CA SER A 203 -21.77 -6.95 -0.82
C SER A 203 -21.60 -6.23 -2.16
N GLY A 204 -22.43 -5.23 -2.46
CA GLY A 204 -22.40 -4.48 -3.70
C GLY A 204 -21.27 -3.45 -3.76
N ARG A 205 -20.29 -3.65 -4.66
CA ARG A 205 -19.18 -2.69 -4.86
C ARG A 205 -19.68 -1.27 -5.19
N ILE A 206 -20.75 -1.14 -5.97
CA ILE A 206 -21.33 0.16 -6.34
C ILE A 206 -21.87 0.86 -5.09
N ALA A 207 -22.67 0.17 -4.27
CA ALA A 207 -23.20 0.71 -3.02
C ALA A 207 -22.09 1.12 -2.04
N ILE A 208 -21.02 0.31 -1.94
CA ILE A 208 -19.82 0.67 -1.15
C ILE A 208 -19.19 1.95 -1.70
N THR A 209 -19.04 2.06 -3.02
CA THR A 209 -18.46 3.25 -3.68
C THR A 209 -19.30 4.50 -3.38
N GLU A 210 -20.63 4.40 -3.45
CA GLU A 210 -21.54 5.52 -3.15
C GLU A 210 -21.46 5.95 -1.67
N MET A 211 -21.47 5.00 -0.74
CA MET A 211 -21.33 5.30 0.68
C MET A 211 -20.00 5.99 1.01
N VAL A 212 -18.89 5.49 0.46
CA VAL A 212 -17.57 6.11 0.64
C VAL A 212 -17.53 7.49 -0.01
N CYS A 213 -18.12 7.65 -1.19
CA CYS A 213 -18.22 8.95 -1.87
C CYS A 213 -18.97 9.96 -0.97
N ASN A 214 -20.14 9.60 -0.45
CA ASN A 214 -20.92 10.47 0.44
C ASN A 214 -20.19 10.78 1.76
N MET A 215 -19.44 9.81 2.29
CA MET A 215 -18.60 10.03 3.48
C MET A 215 -17.53 11.08 3.18
N LEU A 216 -16.80 10.95 2.07
CA LEU A 216 -15.77 11.91 1.67
C LEU A 216 -16.36 13.30 1.40
N ARG A 217 -17.51 13.39 0.70
CA ARG A 217 -18.24 14.65 0.48
C ARG A 217 -18.62 15.35 1.78
N THR A 218 -19.03 14.57 2.79
CA THR A 218 -19.33 15.11 4.13
C THR A 218 -18.11 15.75 4.75
N VAL A 219 -16.97 15.06 4.70
CA VAL A 219 -15.72 15.57 5.27
C VAL A 219 -15.21 16.79 4.51
N ILE A 220 -15.21 16.76 3.17
CA ILE A 220 -14.81 17.92 2.34
C ILE A 220 -15.61 19.16 2.71
N GLN A 221 -16.93 19.02 2.90
CA GLN A 221 -17.81 20.14 3.17
C GLN A 221 -17.73 20.65 4.62
N MET A 222 -17.55 19.77 5.60
CA MET A 222 -17.62 20.13 7.02
C MET A 222 -16.25 20.44 7.63
N THR A 223 -15.22 19.66 7.28
CA THR A 223 -13.89 19.69 7.90
C THR A 223 -12.83 19.19 6.89
N PRO A 224 -12.52 19.95 5.82
CA PRO A 224 -11.63 19.48 4.75
C PRO A 224 -10.21 19.13 5.21
N GLU A 225 -9.73 19.73 6.31
CA GLU A 225 -8.41 19.44 6.90
C GLU A 225 -8.23 17.97 7.32
N ASP A 226 -9.31 17.31 7.76
CA ASP A 226 -9.26 15.93 8.25
C ASP A 226 -9.36 14.91 7.11
N LEU A 227 -9.57 15.35 5.86
CA LEU A 227 -9.80 14.48 4.70
C LEU A 227 -8.60 13.57 4.41
N VAL A 228 -7.38 14.06 4.54
CA VAL A 228 -6.16 13.26 4.35
C VAL A 228 -6.15 12.07 5.30
N ALA A 229 -6.42 12.31 6.59
CA ALA A 229 -6.47 11.26 7.60
C ALA A 229 -7.60 10.25 7.33
N VAL A 230 -8.78 10.73 6.87
CA VAL A 230 -9.90 9.87 6.46
C VAL A 230 -9.50 8.95 5.31
N VAL A 231 -8.86 9.49 4.28
CA VAL A 231 -8.44 8.72 3.09
C VAL A 231 -7.37 7.68 3.49
N TYR A 232 -6.37 8.07 4.28
CA TYR A 232 -5.34 7.13 4.76
C TYR A 232 -5.93 5.98 5.58
N LEU A 233 -6.76 6.28 6.59
CA LEU A 233 -7.37 5.24 7.41
C LEU A 233 -8.33 4.36 6.60
N SER A 234 -9.04 4.92 5.61
CA SER A 234 -9.88 4.15 4.67
C SER A 234 -9.06 3.25 3.75
N ALA A 235 -7.85 3.69 3.37
CA ALA A 235 -6.86 2.89 2.66
C ALA A 235 -6.14 1.89 3.58
N ASN A 236 -6.43 1.90 4.89
CA ASN A 236 -5.76 1.10 5.92
C ASN A 236 -4.23 1.31 5.91
N ARG A 237 -3.82 2.57 5.72
CA ARG A 237 -2.42 3.05 5.73
C ARG A 237 -2.29 4.25 6.65
N ILE A 238 -1.06 4.58 7.03
CA ILE A 238 -0.74 5.76 7.86
C ILE A 238 0.21 6.75 7.17
N ALA A 239 0.86 6.30 6.09
CA ALA A 239 1.82 7.06 5.30
C ALA A 239 1.95 6.42 3.91
N PRO A 240 2.56 7.10 2.93
CA PRO A 240 3.03 6.49 1.70
C PRO A 240 4.00 5.33 1.98
N ALA A 241 3.98 4.30 1.14
CA ALA A 241 4.81 3.10 1.34
C ALA A 241 6.33 3.40 1.33
N HIS A 242 6.76 4.38 0.54
CA HIS A 242 8.16 4.73 0.34
C HIS A 242 8.81 5.47 1.52
N GLU A 243 7.99 6.00 2.45
CA GLU A 243 8.46 6.56 3.71
C GLU A 243 8.87 5.47 4.71
N GLY A 244 8.43 4.21 4.51
CA GLY A 244 8.80 3.10 5.39
C GLY A 244 8.16 3.13 6.79
N LEU A 245 7.16 4.00 7.00
CA LEU A 245 6.44 4.09 8.26
C LEU A 245 5.48 2.91 8.44
N GLU A 246 5.92 1.89 9.15
CA GLU A 246 5.10 0.75 9.53
C GLU A 246 4.62 0.87 10.97
N LEU A 247 3.41 0.38 11.27
CA LEU A 247 2.95 0.26 12.64
C LEU A 247 3.66 -0.86 13.41
N GLY A 248 4.16 -1.90 12.72
CA GLY A 248 5.01 -2.95 13.30
C GLY A 248 4.53 -3.61 14.60
N ILE A 249 3.23 -3.53 14.93
CA ILE A 249 2.69 -4.10 16.17
C ILE A 249 2.26 -5.54 15.92
N GLY A 250 2.95 -6.48 16.56
CA GLY A 250 2.53 -7.88 16.58
C GLY A 250 1.32 -8.12 17.49
N ASP A 251 0.56 -9.17 17.19
CA ASP A 251 -0.65 -9.55 17.94
C ASP A 251 -0.40 -9.70 19.45
N ALA A 252 0.79 -10.17 19.86
CA ALA A 252 1.15 -10.29 21.28
C ALA A 252 1.17 -8.94 22.02
N SER A 253 1.65 -7.88 21.37
CA SER A 253 1.66 -6.53 21.95
C SER A 253 0.25 -5.94 22.02
N ILE A 254 -0.59 -6.22 21.01
CA ILE A 254 -2.00 -5.84 21.01
C ILE A 254 -2.76 -6.54 22.14
N ILE A 255 -2.56 -7.85 22.31
CA ILE A 255 -3.21 -8.64 23.35
C ILE A 255 -2.88 -8.08 24.74
N LYS A 256 -1.61 -7.73 25.00
CA LYS A 256 -1.19 -7.11 26.26
C LYS A 256 -1.84 -5.74 26.46
N ALA A 257 -1.79 -4.87 25.45
CA ALA A 257 -2.41 -3.55 25.52
C ALA A 257 -3.92 -3.64 25.77
N LEU A 258 -4.60 -4.59 25.12
CA LEU A 258 -6.03 -4.84 25.26
C LEU A 258 -6.36 -5.40 26.65
N ALA A 259 -5.61 -6.39 27.14
CA ALA A 259 -5.78 -6.95 28.47
C ALA A 259 -5.66 -5.86 29.55
N GLU A 260 -4.64 -5.01 29.45
CA GLU A 260 -4.44 -3.88 30.37
C GLU A 260 -5.50 -2.78 30.25
N ALA A 261 -5.95 -2.44 29.03
CA ALA A 261 -7.00 -1.45 28.81
C ALA A 261 -8.37 -1.91 29.35
N CYS A 262 -8.64 -3.21 29.24
CA CYS A 262 -9.89 -3.82 29.67
C CYS A 262 -9.88 -4.30 31.13
N GLY A 263 -8.72 -4.27 31.81
CA GLY A 263 -8.56 -4.81 33.17
C GLY A 263 -8.75 -6.32 33.25
N THR A 264 -8.40 -7.05 32.19
CA THR A 264 -8.55 -8.51 32.09
C THR A 264 -7.19 -9.20 32.01
N LYS A 265 -7.15 -10.53 32.19
CA LYS A 265 -5.92 -11.32 32.06
C LYS A 265 -5.65 -11.64 30.58
N ASP A 266 -4.39 -11.60 30.16
CA ASP A 266 -3.95 -11.99 28.80
C ASP A 266 -4.50 -13.35 28.36
N THR A 267 -4.60 -14.31 29.28
CA THR A 267 -5.12 -15.66 29.01
C THR A 267 -6.57 -15.65 28.56
N GLN A 268 -7.39 -14.76 29.10
CA GLN A 268 -8.80 -14.61 28.72
C GLN A 268 -8.91 -14.01 27.31
N ILE A 269 -8.14 -12.97 27.01
CA ILE A 269 -8.10 -12.36 25.67
C ILE A 269 -7.64 -13.38 24.62
N LYS A 270 -6.61 -14.18 24.93
CA LYS A 270 -6.14 -15.26 24.04
C LYS A 270 -7.22 -16.32 23.80
N LYS A 271 -7.99 -16.68 24.83
CA LYS A 271 -9.11 -17.62 24.71
C LYS A 271 -10.19 -17.06 23.77
N GLN A 272 -10.64 -15.84 24.01
CA GLN A 272 -11.63 -15.17 23.15
C GLN A 272 -11.12 -15.00 21.72
N TYR A 273 -9.82 -14.72 21.55
CA TYR A 273 -9.23 -14.62 20.21
C TYR A 273 -9.25 -15.95 19.47
N LYS A 274 -9.01 -17.06 20.16
CA LYS A 274 -9.14 -18.40 19.57
C LYS A 274 -10.57 -18.73 19.15
N GLU A 275 -11.57 -18.22 19.89
CA GLU A 275 -13.00 -18.44 19.60
C GLU A 275 -13.52 -17.55 18.46
N LEU A 276 -13.15 -16.26 18.45
CA LEU A 276 -13.67 -15.27 17.50
C LEU A 276 -12.81 -15.11 16.23
N GLY A 277 -11.53 -15.49 16.26
CA GLY A 277 -10.61 -15.37 15.12
C GLY A 277 -10.25 -13.92 14.70
N ASP A 278 -10.67 -12.93 15.48
CA ASP A 278 -10.48 -11.50 15.19
C ASP A 278 -10.30 -10.70 16.49
N LEU A 279 -9.13 -10.10 16.69
CA LEU A 279 -8.84 -9.30 17.89
C LEU A 279 -9.70 -8.03 17.97
N GLY A 280 -10.20 -7.51 16.85
CA GLY A 280 -11.15 -6.39 16.85
C GLY A 280 -12.49 -6.79 17.46
N LEU A 281 -13.00 -7.98 17.14
CA LEU A 281 -14.24 -8.48 17.76
C LEU A 281 -14.04 -8.71 19.26
N VAL A 282 -12.88 -9.26 19.65
CA VAL A 282 -12.50 -9.40 21.06
C VAL A 282 -12.47 -8.03 21.75
N ALA A 283 -11.87 -7.01 21.12
CA ALA A 283 -11.80 -5.67 21.71
C ALA A 283 -13.17 -5.02 21.91
N LYS A 284 -14.09 -5.21 20.97
CA LYS A 284 -15.49 -4.75 21.10
C LYS A 284 -16.23 -5.47 22.22
N ALA A 285 -16.05 -6.78 22.35
CA ALA A 285 -16.69 -7.60 23.38
C ALA A 285 -16.11 -7.36 24.79
N SER A 286 -14.81 -7.10 24.88
CA SER A 286 -14.08 -6.94 26.14
C SER A 286 -14.01 -5.50 26.62
N ARG A 287 -14.88 -4.61 26.12
CA ARG A 287 -14.89 -3.18 26.49
C ARG A 287 -14.80 -3.01 28.00
N SER A 288 -13.92 -2.10 28.44
CA SER A 288 -13.75 -1.75 29.84
C SER A 288 -15.11 -1.44 30.48
N SER A 289 -15.51 -2.28 31.44
CA SER A 289 -16.62 -2.05 32.34
C SER A 289 -16.23 -1.19 33.54
N GLN A 290 -14.98 -0.71 33.58
CA GLN A 290 -14.49 0.09 34.69
C GLN A 290 -15.13 1.49 34.66
N PRO A 291 -15.83 1.92 35.71
CA PRO A 291 -16.37 3.26 35.79
C PRO A 291 -15.22 4.26 35.87
N LEU A 292 -15.15 5.16 34.89
CA LEU A 292 -14.17 6.24 34.85
C LEU A 292 -14.73 7.46 35.59
N MET A 293 -13.95 8.03 36.50
CA MET A 293 -14.28 9.26 37.23
C MET A 293 -14.53 10.45 36.28
N ARG A 294 -13.84 10.47 35.13
CA ARG A 294 -14.01 11.45 34.05
C ARG A 294 -14.14 10.71 32.73
N LYS A 295 -15.19 11.00 31.97
CA LYS A 295 -15.31 10.47 30.61
C LYS A 295 -14.19 11.08 29.76
N PRO A 296 -13.38 10.25 29.07
CA PRO A 296 -12.39 10.75 28.13
C PRO A 296 -13.07 11.50 26.98
N GLU A 297 -12.34 12.43 26.37
CA GLU A 297 -12.80 13.12 25.17
C GLU A 297 -13.06 12.13 24.04
N VAL A 298 -14.06 12.45 23.22
CA VAL A 298 -14.43 11.66 22.03
C VAL A 298 -13.22 11.54 21.11
N LEU A 299 -12.96 10.34 20.60
CA LEU A 299 -11.89 10.12 19.64
C LEU A 299 -12.19 10.86 18.34
N THR A 300 -11.21 11.58 17.82
CA THR A 300 -11.25 12.22 16.50
C THR A 300 -10.35 11.48 15.53
N ILE A 301 -10.67 11.57 14.25
CA ILE A 301 -9.89 10.92 13.18
C ILE A 301 -8.45 11.42 13.18
N ALA A 302 -8.25 12.73 13.28
CA ALA A 302 -6.93 13.35 13.38
C ALA A 302 -6.12 12.77 14.56
N LYS A 303 -6.72 12.71 15.76
CA LYS A 303 -6.04 12.16 16.96
C LYS A 303 -5.62 10.70 16.78
N VAL A 304 -6.49 9.86 16.21
CA VAL A 304 -6.18 8.45 15.94
C VAL A 304 -5.03 8.35 14.93
N PHE A 305 -5.13 9.09 13.82
CA PHE A 305 -4.14 9.09 12.75
C PHE A 305 -2.76 9.58 13.22
N ASP A 306 -2.71 10.71 13.94
CA ASP A 306 -1.48 11.27 14.48
C ASP A 306 -0.85 10.34 15.52
N THR A 307 -1.69 9.71 16.37
CA THR A 307 -1.21 8.71 17.34
C THR A 307 -0.60 7.50 16.63
N PHE A 308 -1.20 7.03 15.53
CA PHE A 308 -0.64 5.93 14.73
C PHE A 308 0.69 6.31 14.07
N ARG A 309 0.79 7.50 13.47
CA ARG A 309 2.07 8.01 12.93
C ARG A 309 3.12 8.14 14.03
N LEU A 310 2.75 8.60 15.23
CA LEU A 310 3.64 8.69 16.38
C LEU A 310 4.13 7.31 16.86
N ILE A 311 3.24 6.32 16.90
CA ILE A 311 3.58 4.94 17.22
C ILE A 311 4.59 4.39 16.21
N ALA A 312 4.36 4.61 14.91
CA ALA A 312 5.25 4.16 13.83
C ALA A 312 6.63 4.80 13.91
N LYS A 313 6.73 6.13 14.08
CA LYS A 313 8.03 6.83 14.23
C LYS A 313 8.86 6.28 15.38
N ARG A 314 8.22 5.95 16.51
CA ARG A 314 8.92 5.35 17.66
C ARG A 314 9.36 3.90 17.44
N ILE A 315 9.03 3.25 16.33
CA ILE A 315 9.57 1.92 16.01
C ILE A 315 11.05 1.99 15.63
N GLU A 316 11.46 3.09 15.01
CA GLU A 316 12.85 3.33 14.66
C GLU A 316 13.73 3.51 15.92
N GLU A 317 13.12 3.96 17.03
CA GLU A 317 13.76 4.04 18.34
C GLU A 317 13.83 2.64 19.00
N SER A 318 15.01 2.00 18.93
CA SER A 318 15.26 0.71 19.58
C SER A 318 15.37 0.85 21.11
N GLY A 319 14.65 0.01 21.88
CA GLY A 319 14.73 -0.02 23.34
C GLY A 319 13.49 -0.60 24.05
N LYS A 320 13.66 -1.05 25.31
CA LYS A 320 12.55 -1.54 26.16
C LYS A 320 11.51 -0.45 26.42
N ASP A 321 11.95 0.78 26.65
CA ASP A 321 11.05 1.92 26.92
C ASP A 321 10.19 2.29 25.71
N SER A 322 10.69 2.08 24.49
CA SER A 322 9.94 2.32 23.25
C SER A 322 8.72 1.38 23.15
N GLN A 323 8.86 0.11 23.54
CA GLN A 323 7.76 -0.86 23.51
C GLN A 323 6.66 -0.52 24.53
N GLU A 324 7.05 -0.12 25.74
CA GLU A 324 6.10 0.28 26.79
C GLU A 324 5.35 1.56 26.41
N LYS A 325 6.06 2.55 25.85
CA LYS A 325 5.43 3.77 25.32
C LYS A 325 4.40 3.45 24.23
N LYS A 326 4.70 2.58 23.26
CA LYS A 326 3.73 2.18 22.21
C LYS A 326 2.48 1.56 22.79
N LYS A 327 2.64 0.62 23.72
CA LYS A 327 1.53 -0.02 24.44
C LYS A 327 0.65 1.02 25.14
N ASN A 328 1.26 2.01 25.80
CA ASN A 328 0.53 3.08 26.49
C ASN A 328 -0.29 3.97 25.55
N HIS A 329 0.19 4.25 24.34
CA HIS A 329 -0.58 5.00 23.33
C HIS A 329 -1.79 4.19 22.84
N ILE A 330 -1.59 2.89 22.56
CA ILE A 330 -2.68 1.98 22.17
C ILE A 330 -3.73 1.89 23.29
N LYS A 331 -3.28 1.71 24.54
CA LYS A 331 -4.15 1.67 25.72
C LYS A 331 -4.97 2.97 25.84
N ALA A 332 -4.35 4.13 25.68
CA ALA A 332 -5.04 5.42 25.76
C ALA A 332 -6.15 5.54 24.71
N LEU A 333 -5.91 5.09 23.46
CA LEU A 333 -6.94 5.04 22.43
C LEU A 333 -8.06 4.06 22.80
N LEU A 334 -7.73 2.86 23.28
CA LEU A 334 -8.72 1.84 23.65
C LEU A 334 -9.61 2.26 24.84
N VAL A 335 -9.06 2.99 25.81
CA VAL A 335 -9.83 3.51 26.95
C VAL A 335 -10.81 4.60 26.52
N ALA A 336 -10.46 5.43 25.52
CA ALA A 336 -11.33 6.47 24.99
C ALA A 336 -12.35 5.95 23.97
N ALA A 337 -12.14 4.76 23.42
CA ALA A 337 -12.96 4.20 22.36
C ALA A 337 -14.34 3.74 22.86
N THR A 338 -15.36 4.04 22.06
CA THR A 338 -16.77 3.79 22.33
C THR A 338 -17.42 2.95 21.23
N ASP A 339 -18.55 2.31 21.54
CA ASP A 339 -19.35 1.55 20.56
C ASP A 339 -18.53 0.52 19.74
N CYS A 340 -18.34 0.74 18.43
CA CYS A 340 -17.57 -0.11 17.55
C CYS A 340 -16.14 0.40 17.29
N GLU A 341 -15.74 1.54 17.86
CA GLU A 341 -14.38 2.10 17.71
C GLU A 341 -13.27 1.11 18.12
N PRO A 342 -13.37 0.37 19.25
CA PRO A 342 -12.31 -0.58 19.64
C PRO A 342 -12.05 -1.66 18.59
N GLN A 343 -13.11 -2.12 17.90
CA GLN A 343 -13.02 -3.12 16.85
C GLN A 343 -12.13 -2.64 15.71
N TYR A 344 -12.41 -1.45 15.21
CA TYR A 344 -11.73 -0.90 14.05
C TYR A 344 -10.36 -0.31 14.41
N LEU A 345 -10.16 0.20 15.62
CA LEU A 345 -8.81 0.56 16.11
C LEU A 345 -7.87 -0.63 16.06
N ILE A 346 -8.27 -1.78 16.62
CA ILE A 346 -7.43 -2.98 16.60
C ILE A 346 -7.20 -3.47 15.18
N ARG A 347 -8.24 -3.48 14.33
CA ARG A 347 -8.09 -3.90 12.93
C ARG A 347 -7.16 -2.98 12.14
N LEU A 348 -7.21 -1.67 12.36
CA LEU A 348 -6.28 -0.71 11.75
C LEU A 348 -4.85 -0.90 12.29
N LEU A 349 -4.68 -1.13 13.60
CA LEU A 349 -3.37 -1.43 14.22
C LEU A 349 -2.75 -2.71 13.66
N GLN A 350 -3.57 -3.72 13.37
CA GLN A 350 -3.14 -4.96 12.71
C GLN A 350 -2.95 -4.81 11.20
N THR A 351 -3.27 -3.66 10.61
CA THR A 351 -3.36 -3.43 9.16
C THR A 351 -4.27 -4.46 8.45
N LYS A 352 -5.33 -4.92 9.14
CA LYS A 352 -6.29 -5.94 8.66
C LYS A 352 -7.72 -5.46 8.86
N LEU A 353 -8.15 -4.48 8.05
CA LEU A 353 -9.46 -3.84 8.22
C LEU A 353 -10.66 -4.78 7.98
N ARG A 354 -10.54 -5.74 7.05
CA ARG A 354 -11.54 -6.79 6.77
C ARG A 354 -12.97 -6.25 6.55
N ILE A 355 -13.12 -5.19 5.76
CA ILE A 355 -14.44 -4.60 5.43
C ILE A 355 -14.86 -4.77 3.96
N GLY A 356 -14.00 -5.32 3.09
CA GLY A 356 -14.33 -5.45 1.66
C GLY A 356 -14.15 -4.17 0.83
N LEU A 357 -13.65 -3.08 1.43
CA LEU A 357 -13.22 -1.88 0.73
C LEU A 357 -11.82 -2.08 0.12
N ALA A 358 -11.74 -2.08 -1.21
CA ALA A 358 -10.48 -2.10 -1.93
C ALA A 358 -9.99 -0.66 -2.21
N GLU A 359 -8.67 -0.46 -2.29
CA GLU A 359 -8.04 0.83 -2.61
C GLU A 359 -8.57 1.41 -3.93
N GLN A 360 -8.76 0.57 -4.95
CA GLN A 360 -9.34 0.97 -6.24
C GLN A 360 -10.77 1.52 -6.13
N THR A 361 -11.54 1.04 -5.15
CA THR A 361 -12.89 1.53 -4.85
C THR A 361 -12.83 2.86 -4.11
N LEU A 362 -11.88 3.02 -3.18
CA LEU A 362 -11.64 4.30 -2.50
C LEU A 362 -11.20 5.40 -3.48
N LEU A 363 -10.27 5.11 -4.39
CA LEU A 363 -9.82 6.07 -5.42
C LEU A 363 -10.97 6.51 -6.34
N ALA A 364 -11.84 5.56 -6.74
CA ALA A 364 -13.03 5.89 -7.53
C ALA A 364 -14.00 6.79 -6.73
N ALA A 365 -14.26 6.45 -5.47
CA ALA A 365 -15.11 7.25 -4.60
C ALA A 365 -14.54 8.67 -4.36
N LEU A 366 -13.21 8.82 -4.27
CA LEU A 366 -12.54 10.12 -4.15
C LEU A 366 -12.74 10.98 -5.41
N GLY A 367 -12.60 10.39 -6.59
CA GLY A 367 -12.91 11.07 -7.86
C GLY A 367 -14.37 11.49 -7.96
N HIS A 368 -15.31 10.60 -7.60
CA HIS A 368 -16.72 10.94 -7.55
C HIS A 368 -17.03 12.07 -6.55
N ALA A 369 -16.43 12.01 -5.36
CA ALA A 369 -16.61 13.02 -4.33
C ALA A 369 -16.12 14.40 -4.78
N ALA A 370 -15.00 14.47 -5.49
CA ALA A 370 -14.50 15.70 -6.08
C ALA A 370 -15.51 16.30 -7.07
N VAL A 371 -16.01 15.51 -8.03
CA VAL A 371 -17.01 15.96 -9.02
C VAL A 371 -18.28 16.49 -8.35
N TYR A 372 -18.77 15.82 -7.30
CA TYR A 372 -19.98 16.26 -6.60
C TYR A 372 -19.78 17.47 -5.68
N THR A 373 -18.54 17.81 -5.33
CA THR A 373 -18.25 18.89 -4.37
C THR A 373 -17.70 20.15 -5.05
N GLU A 374 -17.18 20.02 -6.28
CA GLU A 374 -16.74 21.15 -7.10
C GLU A 374 -17.89 22.14 -7.37
N LYS A 375 -17.83 23.31 -6.72
CA LYS A 375 -18.70 24.45 -7.04
C LYS A 375 -18.23 25.24 -8.27
N HIS A 376 -17.01 25.00 -8.78
CA HIS A 376 -16.32 25.88 -9.74
C HIS A 376 -15.73 25.23 -10.99
N SER A 377 -15.92 23.93 -11.20
CA SER A 377 -15.45 23.28 -12.43
C SER A 377 -16.57 22.44 -13.00
N SER A 378 -17.34 23.03 -13.92
CA SER A 378 -18.17 22.24 -14.82
C SER A 378 -17.27 21.23 -15.53
N SER A 379 -17.71 19.98 -15.59
CA SER A 379 -17.03 18.97 -16.40
C SER A 379 -16.72 19.54 -17.79
N PRO A 380 -15.52 19.31 -18.34
CA PRO A 380 -15.25 19.64 -19.73
C PRO A 380 -16.39 19.14 -20.64
N PRO A 381 -16.83 19.94 -21.63
CA PRO A 381 -18.02 19.63 -22.44
C PRO A 381 -17.89 18.33 -23.25
N ASP A 382 -16.65 17.89 -23.51
CA ASP A 382 -16.36 16.68 -24.29
C ASP A 382 -16.48 15.38 -23.48
N ILE A 383 -16.77 15.45 -22.17
CA ILE A 383 -16.79 14.28 -21.29
C ILE A 383 -18.23 13.82 -21.04
N ASN A 384 -18.60 12.70 -21.69
CA ASN A 384 -19.93 12.10 -21.57
C ASN A 384 -20.21 11.49 -20.19
N SER A 385 -19.16 11.02 -19.48
CA SER A 385 -19.28 10.35 -18.17
C SER A 385 -18.29 10.95 -17.16
N PRO A 386 -18.65 12.08 -16.52
CA PRO A 386 -17.73 12.82 -15.66
C PRO A 386 -17.21 12.00 -14.47
N LEU A 387 -18.06 11.14 -13.89
CA LEU A 387 -17.69 10.31 -12.74
C LEU A 387 -16.65 9.25 -13.09
N GLU A 388 -16.82 8.58 -14.23
CA GLU A 388 -15.89 7.54 -14.68
C GLU A 388 -14.54 8.14 -15.06
N GLU A 389 -14.54 9.29 -15.77
CA GLU A 389 -13.28 9.95 -16.13
C GLU A 389 -12.58 10.52 -14.89
N ALA A 390 -13.30 11.13 -13.94
CA ALA A 390 -12.73 11.56 -12.68
C ALA A 390 -12.10 10.40 -11.88
N ALA A 391 -12.79 9.25 -11.81
CA ALA A 391 -12.24 8.06 -11.18
C ALA A 391 -10.99 7.55 -11.89
N LYS A 392 -10.92 7.64 -13.22
CA LYS A 392 -9.76 7.27 -14.02
C LYS A 392 -8.58 8.22 -13.78
N ILE A 393 -8.82 9.54 -13.78
CA ILE A 393 -7.80 10.56 -13.49
C ILE A 393 -7.18 10.32 -12.11
N VAL A 394 -8.00 10.17 -11.06
CA VAL A 394 -7.49 9.95 -9.70
C VAL A 394 -6.68 8.66 -9.60
N LYS A 395 -7.11 7.57 -10.25
CA LYS A 395 -6.36 6.32 -10.30
C LYS A 395 -5.02 6.47 -11.02
N GLN A 396 -5.00 7.14 -12.17
CA GLN A 396 -3.79 7.39 -12.93
C GLN A 396 -2.80 8.24 -12.13
N VAL A 397 -3.27 9.32 -11.51
CA VAL A 397 -2.44 10.18 -10.66
C VAL A 397 -1.90 9.39 -9.46
N TYR A 398 -2.71 8.56 -8.81
CA TYR A 398 -2.24 7.71 -7.72
C TYR A 398 -1.19 6.69 -8.19
N SER A 399 -1.32 6.16 -9.41
CA SER A 399 -0.28 5.29 -9.99
C SER A 399 1.04 6.02 -10.18
N VAL A 400 1.03 7.31 -10.53
CA VAL A 400 2.25 8.12 -10.71
C VAL A 400 2.83 8.63 -9.39
N ILE A 401 1.97 9.10 -8.49
CA ILE A 401 2.32 9.65 -7.19
C ILE A 401 1.42 9.02 -6.12
N PRO A 402 1.80 7.88 -5.53
CA PRO A 402 1.01 7.20 -4.51
C PRO A 402 1.09 7.90 -3.13
N VAL A 403 0.79 9.21 -3.10
CA VAL A 403 0.84 10.09 -1.90
C VAL A 403 -0.47 10.83 -1.74
N TYR A 404 -1.28 10.42 -0.76
CA TYR A 404 -2.59 11.04 -0.54
C TYR A 404 -2.48 12.48 -0.06
N ASP A 405 -1.44 12.87 0.70
CA ASP A 405 -1.25 14.25 1.14
C ASP A 405 -1.22 15.22 -0.06
N LYS A 406 -0.47 14.87 -1.11
CA LYS A 406 -0.36 15.66 -2.35
C LYS A 406 -1.66 15.61 -3.17
N ILE A 407 -2.21 14.41 -3.37
CA ILE A 407 -3.42 14.21 -4.18
C ILE A 407 -4.62 14.94 -3.58
N VAL A 408 -4.86 14.76 -2.28
CA VAL A 408 -6.00 15.37 -1.59
C VAL A 408 -5.85 16.90 -1.58
N SER A 409 -4.65 17.42 -1.30
CA SER A 409 -4.40 18.86 -1.35
C SER A 409 -4.66 19.44 -2.76
N ALA A 410 -4.19 18.78 -3.81
CA ALA A 410 -4.42 19.21 -5.19
C ALA A 410 -5.91 19.12 -5.59
N LEU A 411 -6.61 18.08 -5.14
CA LEU A 411 -8.06 17.93 -5.36
C LEU A 411 -8.87 19.04 -4.70
N LEU A 412 -8.54 19.41 -3.45
CA LEU A 412 -9.25 20.45 -2.71
C LEU A 412 -9.02 21.86 -3.29
N THR A 413 -7.86 22.10 -3.92
CA THR A 413 -7.46 23.43 -4.42
C THR A 413 -7.76 23.63 -5.91
N GLY A 414 -7.42 22.65 -6.76
CA GLY A 414 -7.49 22.75 -8.21
C GLY A 414 -8.54 21.85 -8.88
N GLY A 415 -9.20 20.97 -8.10
CA GLY A 415 -10.19 20.03 -8.60
C GLY A 415 -9.59 18.81 -9.32
N VAL A 416 -10.46 17.88 -9.72
CA VAL A 416 -10.07 16.62 -10.35
C VAL A 416 -9.54 16.80 -11.77
N TRP A 417 -10.07 17.77 -12.52
CA TRP A 417 -9.73 17.99 -13.93
C TRP A 417 -8.30 18.52 -14.14
N ASN A 418 -7.76 19.24 -13.15
CA ASN A 418 -6.38 19.75 -13.18
C ASN A 418 -5.39 18.87 -12.40
N LEU A 419 -5.86 17.75 -11.85
CA LEU A 419 -5.07 16.92 -10.94
C LEU A 419 -3.82 16.35 -11.64
N ALA A 420 -3.95 15.88 -12.88
CA ALA A 420 -2.83 15.33 -13.65
C ALA A 420 -1.73 16.35 -13.95
N LYS A 421 -2.08 17.64 -14.08
CA LYS A 421 -1.12 18.73 -14.30
C LYS A 421 -0.40 19.13 -13.01
N THR A 422 -1.11 19.08 -11.88
CA THR A 422 -0.60 19.52 -10.58
C THR A 422 0.27 18.45 -9.93
N CYS A 423 -0.06 17.17 -10.15
CA CYS A 423 0.64 16.03 -9.60
C CYS A 423 1.51 15.37 -10.67
N SER A 424 2.71 15.92 -10.91
CA SER A 424 3.71 15.38 -11.84
C SER A 424 4.70 14.40 -11.18
N PHE A 425 5.16 13.40 -11.95
CA PHE A 425 6.17 12.45 -11.51
C PHE A 425 7.47 13.16 -11.09
N SER A 426 8.05 12.74 -9.96
CA SER A 426 9.29 13.31 -9.43
C SER A 426 10.17 12.21 -8.84
N PRO A 427 11.50 12.25 -9.05
CA PRO A 427 12.44 11.38 -8.34
C PRO A 427 12.22 11.43 -6.81
N GLY A 428 12.44 10.29 -6.13
CA GLY A 428 12.19 10.12 -4.69
C GLY A 428 10.79 9.64 -4.32
N ILE A 429 9.85 9.65 -5.27
CA ILE A 429 8.53 9.04 -5.08
C ILE A 429 8.40 7.90 -6.10
N PRO A 430 8.29 6.63 -5.66
CA PRO A 430 8.18 5.53 -6.58
C PRO A 430 6.84 5.53 -7.30
N VAL A 431 6.89 5.27 -8.61
CA VAL A 431 5.73 5.08 -9.47
C VAL A 431 5.28 3.62 -9.41
N GLY A 432 3.96 3.41 -9.43
CA GLY A 432 3.36 2.09 -9.47
C GLY A 432 3.87 1.28 -10.66
N PRO A 433 4.37 0.05 -10.44
CA PRO A 433 5.02 -0.70 -11.49
C PRO A 433 4.03 -1.12 -12.57
N MET A 434 4.49 -1.08 -13.81
CA MET A 434 3.77 -1.70 -14.92
C MET A 434 3.64 -3.21 -14.69
N LEU A 435 2.39 -3.69 -14.66
CA LEU A 435 2.06 -5.10 -14.44
C LEU A 435 1.88 -5.82 -15.77
N ALA A 436 2.14 -7.13 -15.77
CA ALA A 436 2.02 -7.95 -16.94
C ALA A 436 0.85 -8.96 -16.81
N LYS A 437 0.14 -9.21 -17.91
CA LYS A 437 -0.97 -10.17 -17.98
C LYS A 437 -0.44 -11.54 -18.41
N PRO A 438 -0.79 -12.65 -17.72
CA PRO A 438 -0.34 -13.97 -18.11
C PRO A 438 -1.00 -14.42 -19.42
N THR A 439 -0.23 -15.10 -20.26
CA THR A 439 -0.64 -15.58 -21.59
C THR A 439 -0.25 -17.05 -21.75
N LYS A 440 -1.07 -17.85 -22.44
CA LYS A 440 -0.93 -19.31 -22.47
C LYS A 440 -0.06 -19.83 -23.61
N GLY A 441 0.22 -19.03 -24.64
CA GLY A 441 1.07 -19.44 -25.75
C GLY A 441 1.57 -18.26 -26.59
N VAL A 442 2.55 -18.53 -27.46
CA VAL A 442 3.15 -17.54 -28.37
C VAL A 442 2.14 -17.09 -29.44
N SER A 443 1.29 -18.00 -29.93
CA SER A 443 0.25 -17.66 -30.90
C SER A 443 -0.75 -16.62 -30.37
N GLU A 444 -1.18 -16.74 -29.11
CA GLU A 444 -2.11 -15.79 -28.47
C GLU A 444 -1.52 -14.37 -28.40
N ILE A 445 -0.20 -14.25 -28.37
CA ILE A 445 0.50 -12.97 -28.36
C ILE A 445 0.49 -12.34 -29.74
N VAL A 446 0.89 -13.10 -30.76
CA VAL A 446 0.93 -12.62 -32.14
C VAL A 446 -0.48 -12.25 -32.60
N ASP A 447 -1.50 -13.05 -32.23
CA ASP A 447 -2.90 -12.72 -32.51
C ASP A 447 -3.36 -11.43 -31.82
N LYS A 448 -2.80 -11.11 -30.65
CA LYS A 448 -3.18 -9.94 -29.86
C LYS A 448 -2.51 -8.65 -30.33
N PHE A 449 -1.24 -8.73 -30.71
CA PHE A 449 -0.48 -7.57 -31.20
C PHE A 449 -0.61 -7.39 -32.72
N GLN A 450 -1.01 -8.42 -33.45
CA GLN A 450 -1.25 -8.37 -34.89
C GLN A 450 -0.07 -7.73 -35.63
N ASP A 451 -0.32 -6.62 -36.33
CA ASP A 451 0.69 -5.89 -37.10
C ASP A 451 1.53 -4.91 -36.25
N MET A 452 1.33 -4.87 -34.93
CA MET A 452 2.15 -4.06 -34.03
C MET A 452 3.50 -4.74 -33.80
N GLU A 453 4.58 -4.00 -33.95
CA GLU A 453 5.90 -4.43 -33.50
C GLU A 453 5.93 -4.49 -31.97
N PHE A 454 6.47 -5.58 -31.42
CA PHE A 454 6.65 -5.77 -29.98
C PHE A 454 8.02 -6.36 -29.68
N THR A 455 8.46 -6.21 -28.44
CA THR A 455 9.74 -6.75 -27.98
C THR A 455 9.51 -7.89 -26.97
N CYS A 456 10.34 -8.93 -27.08
CA CYS A 456 10.40 -10.02 -26.12
C CYS A 456 11.65 -9.85 -25.27
N GLU A 457 11.51 -9.92 -23.95
CA GLU A 457 12.61 -9.77 -22.99
C GLU A 457 12.67 -10.96 -22.05
N TYR A 458 13.87 -11.36 -21.62
CA TYR A 458 14.00 -12.37 -20.58
C TYR A 458 13.31 -11.93 -19.30
N LYS A 459 12.49 -12.82 -18.74
CA LYS A 459 11.95 -12.64 -17.38
C LYS A 459 12.95 -13.22 -16.40
N TYR A 460 13.72 -12.33 -15.82
CA TYR A 460 14.63 -12.63 -14.72
C TYR A 460 13.86 -13.07 -13.45
N ASP A 461 14.49 -13.93 -12.66
CA ASP A 461 13.98 -14.45 -11.38
C ASP A 461 14.72 -13.78 -10.22
N GLY A 462 14.26 -12.58 -9.85
CA GLY A 462 14.92 -11.74 -8.86
C GLY A 462 13.94 -10.93 -8.02
N GLU A 463 14.42 -9.80 -7.51
CA GLU A 463 13.61 -8.79 -6.87
C GLU A 463 13.52 -7.55 -7.76
N ARG A 464 12.31 -7.22 -8.23
CA ARG A 464 12.10 -5.96 -8.95
C ARG A 464 12.47 -4.76 -8.09
N ALA A 465 13.29 -3.88 -8.64
CA ALA A 465 13.76 -2.67 -8.00
C ALA A 465 13.57 -1.47 -8.91
N GLN A 466 12.99 -0.41 -8.36
CA GLN A 466 12.95 0.91 -8.99
C GLN A 466 14.03 1.77 -8.34
N ILE A 467 15.06 2.12 -9.10
CA ILE A 467 16.24 2.85 -8.61
C ILE A 467 16.10 4.31 -9.00
N HIS A 468 16.02 5.20 -8.00
CA HIS A 468 15.99 6.64 -8.17
C HIS A 468 17.36 7.20 -7.85
N TYR A 469 17.95 7.90 -8.81
CA TYR A 469 19.18 8.66 -8.63
C TYR A 469 18.84 10.14 -8.70
N MET A 470 19.11 10.88 -7.61
CA MET A 470 18.79 12.29 -7.49
C MET A 470 19.95 13.17 -7.98
N GLU A 471 19.66 14.41 -8.33
CA GLU A 471 20.68 15.39 -8.76
C GLU A 471 21.76 15.65 -7.70
N ASN A 472 21.45 15.48 -6.42
CA ASN A 472 22.41 15.60 -5.32
C ASN A 472 23.32 14.36 -5.15
N GLY A 473 23.20 13.36 -6.02
CA GLY A 473 23.95 12.11 -5.99
C GLY A 473 23.42 11.04 -5.03
N SER A 474 22.32 11.32 -4.31
CA SER A 474 21.67 10.31 -3.46
C SER A 474 20.92 9.28 -4.30
N VAL A 475 20.93 8.03 -3.81
CA VAL A 475 20.27 6.90 -4.47
C VAL A 475 19.24 6.30 -3.54
N GLU A 476 18.04 6.08 -4.05
CA GLU A 476 16.97 5.39 -3.36
C GLU A 476 16.50 4.19 -4.18
N ILE A 477 16.28 3.05 -3.52
CA ILE A 477 15.86 1.82 -4.17
C ILE A 477 14.51 1.42 -3.59
N TYR A 478 13.52 1.23 -4.45
CA TYR A 478 12.16 0.86 -4.06
C TYR A 478 11.79 -0.52 -4.57
N SER A 479 11.07 -1.28 -3.76
CA SER A 479 10.53 -2.58 -4.15
C SER A 479 9.33 -2.42 -5.09
N ARG A 480 8.85 -3.54 -5.66
CA ARG A 480 7.59 -3.61 -6.41
C ARG A 480 6.38 -2.97 -5.69
N ASN A 481 6.35 -3.02 -4.36
CA ASN A 481 5.25 -2.48 -3.56
C ASN A 481 5.54 -1.06 -3.05
N ALA A 482 6.53 -0.37 -3.64
CA ALA A 482 7.01 0.95 -3.23
C ALA A 482 7.62 0.98 -1.82
N GLU A 483 8.10 -0.16 -1.29
CA GLU A 483 8.82 -0.20 -0.01
C GLU A 483 10.28 0.21 -0.20
N ARG A 484 10.82 1.00 0.72
CA ARG A 484 12.20 1.48 0.66
C ARG A 484 13.20 0.37 1.01
N ASN A 485 13.99 -0.04 0.02
CA ASN A 485 15.01 -1.09 0.09
C ASN A 485 16.45 -0.56 -0.03
N THR A 486 16.68 0.76 0.01
CA THR A 486 18.01 1.38 -0.12
C THR A 486 19.07 0.74 0.79
N GLY A 487 18.75 0.55 2.08
CA GLY A 487 19.69 -0.04 3.05
C GLY A 487 19.94 -1.54 2.90
N LYS A 488 19.27 -2.22 1.96
CA LYS A 488 19.46 -3.64 1.65
C LYS A 488 20.52 -3.87 0.57
N PHE A 489 20.76 -2.86 -0.29
CA PHE A 489 21.57 -3.00 -1.50
C PHE A 489 22.64 -1.90 -1.64
N PRO A 490 23.58 -1.77 -0.69
CA PRO A 490 24.65 -0.77 -0.79
C PRO A 490 25.59 -1.02 -1.98
N ASP A 491 25.73 -2.28 -2.41
CA ASP A 491 26.48 -2.69 -3.60
C ASP A 491 25.83 -2.20 -4.90
N VAL A 492 24.50 -2.23 -4.99
CA VAL A 492 23.75 -1.68 -6.13
C VAL A 492 23.92 -0.16 -6.21
N ILE A 493 23.87 0.53 -5.06
CA ILE A 493 24.10 1.98 -5.00
C ILE A 493 25.48 2.34 -5.56
N ALA A 494 26.51 1.60 -5.16
CA ALA A 494 27.88 1.81 -5.65
C ALA A 494 28.02 1.50 -7.15
N ALA A 495 27.44 0.39 -7.62
CA ALA A 495 27.50 -0.02 -9.02
C ALA A 495 26.82 1.00 -9.94
N VAL A 496 25.60 1.42 -9.61
CA VAL A 496 24.82 2.37 -10.40
C VAL A 496 25.51 3.74 -10.48
N SER A 497 26.10 4.20 -9.37
CA SER A 497 26.82 5.47 -9.33
C SER A 497 28.09 5.46 -10.18
N ARG A 498 28.72 4.29 -10.33
CA ARG A 498 29.93 4.09 -11.12
C ARG A 498 29.65 3.86 -12.61
N LEU A 499 28.57 3.17 -12.94
CA LEU A 499 28.24 2.71 -14.31
C LEU A 499 27.33 3.67 -15.08
N LYS A 500 26.77 4.69 -14.41
CA LYS A 500 26.11 5.79 -15.12
C LYS A 500 27.16 6.62 -15.87
N LYS A 501 26.83 7.10 -17.07
CA LYS A 501 27.71 8.02 -17.79
C LYS A 501 27.79 9.37 -17.08
N SER A 502 28.88 10.09 -17.31
CA SER A 502 29.13 11.40 -16.68
C SER A 502 28.13 12.49 -17.08
N SER A 503 27.48 12.35 -18.25
CA SER A 503 26.43 13.25 -18.72
C SER A 503 25.13 13.16 -17.92
N VAL A 504 24.90 12.05 -17.21
CA VAL A 504 23.63 11.78 -16.51
C VAL A 504 23.69 12.35 -15.09
N THR A 505 22.74 13.22 -14.78
CA THR A 505 22.59 13.92 -13.49
C THR A 505 21.53 13.28 -12.59
N SER A 506 20.42 12.84 -13.16
CA SER A 506 19.32 12.20 -12.42
C SER A 506 18.54 11.22 -13.29
N PHE A 507 18.03 10.14 -12.69
CA PHE A 507 17.20 9.18 -13.42
C PHE A 507 16.31 8.33 -12.50
N VAL A 508 15.32 7.68 -13.10
CA VAL A 508 14.58 6.58 -12.47
C VAL A 508 14.63 5.35 -13.37
N LEU A 509 15.23 4.28 -12.86
CA LEU A 509 15.46 3.01 -13.56
C LEU A 509 14.51 1.93 -13.04
N ASP A 510 13.91 1.14 -13.92
CA ASP A 510 13.15 -0.07 -13.55
C ASP A 510 13.96 -1.31 -13.96
N CYS A 511 14.23 -2.17 -12.99
CA CYS A 511 15.17 -3.27 -13.15
C CYS A 511 14.80 -4.48 -12.29
N GLU A 512 15.40 -5.63 -12.59
CA GLU A 512 15.36 -6.80 -11.74
C GLU A 512 16.74 -7.00 -11.08
N LEU A 513 16.77 -7.09 -9.76
CA LEU A 513 17.98 -7.44 -9.01
C LEU A 513 18.07 -8.95 -8.87
N VAL A 514 19.12 -9.55 -9.44
CA VAL A 514 19.26 -11.00 -9.54
C VAL A 514 20.54 -11.45 -8.85
N ALA A 515 20.48 -12.52 -8.06
CA ALA A 515 21.68 -13.09 -7.46
C ALA A 515 22.62 -13.62 -8.55
N TYR A 516 23.92 -13.31 -8.44
CA TYR A 516 24.88 -13.54 -9.52
C TYR A 516 26.20 -14.07 -8.96
N ASP A 517 26.75 -15.11 -9.58
CA ASP A 517 28.10 -15.63 -9.34
C ASP A 517 29.05 -14.94 -10.32
N ARG A 518 29.83 -13.96 -9.84
CA ARG A 518 30.75 -13.17 -10.68
C ARG A 518 31.97 -13.98 -11.15
N GLU A 519 32.36 -15.04 -10.44
CA GLU A 519 33.47 -15.91 -10.85
C GLU A 519 33.06 -16.80 -12.03
N LYS A 520 31.86 -17.40 -11.93
CA LYS A 520 31.33 -18.27 -12.98
C LYS A 520 30.51 -17.52 -14.04
N GLN A 521 30.35 -16.21 -13.89
CA GLN A 521 29.52 -15.35 -14.75
C GLN A 521 28.12 -15.93 -14.97
N LYS A 522 27.43 -16.24 -13.86
CA LYS A 522 26.19 -17.01 -13.90
C LYS A 522 25.15 -16.53 -12.91
N ILE A 523 23.89 -16.53 -13.37
CA ILE A 523 22.73 -16.23 -12.53
C ILE A 523 22.46 -17.37 -11.54
N LEU A 524 22.14 -16.98 -10.32
CA LEU A 524 21.75 -17.85 -9.21
C LEU A 524 20.23 -17.76 -8.95
N PRO A 525 19.62 -18.82 -8.41
CA PRO A 525 18.18 -18.84 -8.13
C PRO A 525 17.74 -17.78 -7.10
N PHE A 526 16.49 -17.33 -7.19
CA PHE A 526 15.88 -16.39 -6.23
C PHE A 526 16.01 -16.82 -4.77
N GLN A 527 16.00 -18.12 -4.48
CA GLN A 527 16.19 -18.64 -3.12
C GLN A 527 17.51 -18.16 -2.50
N ILE A 528 18.58 -18.05 -3.29
CA ILE A 528 19.88 -17.54 -2.84
C ILE A 528 19.78 -16.04 -2.57
N LEU A 529 19.15 -15.27 -3.46
CA LEU A 529 18.89 -13.83 -3.27
C LEU A 529 18.13 -13.58 -1.96
N SER A 530 17.13 -14.41 -1.65
CA SER A 530 16.28 -14.27 -0.47
C SER A 530 17.02 -14.44 0.87
N THR A 531 18.24 -15.00 0.85
CA THR A 531 19.09 -15.15 2.04
C THR A 531 19.81 -13.85 2.42
N ARG A 532 19.83 -12.83 1.56
CA ARG A 532 20.39 -11.53 1.89
C ARG A 532 19.70 -10.91 3.10
N ALA A 533 20.50 -10.23 3.92
CA ALA A 533 20.00 -9.42 5.02
C ALA A 533 19.05 -8.33 4.50
N ARG A 534 18.00 -8.01 5.27
CA ARG A 534 16.89 -7.14 4.82
C ARG A 534 17.07 -5.66 5.16
N LYS A 535 17.88 -5.32 6.16
CA LYS A 535 18.05 -3.94 6.65
C LYS A 535 19.50 -3.71 7.05
N ASN A 536 19.98 -2.48 6.84
CA ASN A 536 21.28 -1.95 7.27
C ASN A 536 22.46 -2.87 6.93
N VAL A 537 22.54 -3.29 5.67
CA VAL A 537 23.62 -4.14 5.17
C VAL A 537 24.88 -3.30 5.01
N VAL A 538 26.00 -3.80 5.51
CA VAL A 538 27.33 -3.21 5.30
C VAL A 538 27.98 -3.90 4.11
N MET A 539 28.71 -3.15 3.29
CA MET A 539 29.35 -3.67 2.07
C MET A 539 30.23 -4.90 2.33
N SER A 540 30.95 -4.93 3.45
CA SER A 540 31.83 -6.05 3.85
C SER A 540 31.10 -7.35 4.16
N ASP A 541 29.82 -7.28 4.50
CA ASP A 541 29.05 -8.41 5.00
C ASP A 541 28.25 -9.10 3.88
N ILE A 542 28.37 -8.60 2.65
CA ILE A 542 27.69 -9.14 1.48
C ILE A 542 28.34 -10.47 1.08
N LYS A 543 27.55 -11.54 1.15
CA LYS A 543 27.95 -12.90 0.73
C LYS A 543 27.39 -13.33 -0.61
N VAL A 544 26.32 -12.68 -1.04
CA VAL A 544 25.60 -13.00 -2.28
C VAL A 544 25.67 -11.76 -3.15
N ASP A 545 26.42 -11.81 -4.23
CA ASP A 545 26.49 -10.73 -5.21
C ASP A 545 25.19 -10.63 -6.02
N VAL A 546 24.92 -9.43 -6.51
CA VAL A 546 23.73 -9.10 -7.29
C VAL A 546 24.16 -8.41 -8.59
N CYS A 547 23.47 -8.76 -9.67
CA CYS A 547 23.51 -8.06 -10.95
C CYS A 547 22.18 -7.32 -11.19
N ILE A 548 22.26 -6.12 -11.74
CA ILE A 548 21.13 -5.28 -12.11
C ILE A 548 20.77 -5.59 -13.56
N PHE A 549 19.60 -6.14 -13.80
CA PHE A 549 19.05 -6.31 -15.15
C PHE A 549 18.05 -5.20 -15.44
N ALA A 550 18.51 -4.13 -16.08
CA ALA A 550 17.70 -2.96 -16.41
C ALA A 550 16.84 -3.20 -17.65
N PHE A 551 15.54 -2.89 -17.56
CA PHE A 551 14.60 -3.10 -18.67
C PHE A 551 13.79 -1.85 -19.04
N ASP A 552 13.77 -0.82 -18.21
CA ASP A 552 13.09 0.44 -18.54
C ASP A 552 13.72 1.65 -17.82
N ILE A 553 13.53 2.84 -18.36
CA ILE A 553 13.91 4.12 -17.74
C ILE A 553 12.70 5.07 -17.78
N LEU A 554 12.34 5.60 -16.62
CA LEU A 554 11.08 6.32 -16.41
C LEU A 554 11.27 7.83 -16.26
N TYR A 555 12.50 8.26 -16.01
CA TYR A 555 12.90 9.65 -15.84
C TYR A 555 14.38 9.79 -16.17
N LEU A 556 14.75 10.90 -16.81
CA LEU A 556 16.14 11.24 -17.12
C LEU A 556 16.30 12.77 -17.10
N ASP A 557 17.26 13.28 -16.32
CA ASP A 557 17.74 14.67 -16.35
C ASP A 557 16.65 15.74 -16.41
N GLY A 558 15.73 15.73 -15.45
CA GLY A 558 14.63 16.69 -15.40
C GLY A 558 13.36 16.22 -16.11
N GLN A 559 13.44 15.25 -17.02
CA GLN A 559 12.36 14.87 -17.92
C GLN A 559 11.68 13.55 -17.51
N PRO A 560 10.37 13.56 -17.22
CA PRO A 560 9.59 12.33 -17.02
C PRO A 560 9.29 11.65 -18.36
N LEU A 561 9.65 10.38 -18.48
CA LEU A 561 9.53 9.60 -19.73
C LEU A 561 8.28 8.71 -19.75
N LEU A 562 7.39 8.79 -18.75
CA LEU A 562 6.24 7.89 -18.61
C LEU A 562 5.26 7.92 -19.81
N GLN A 563 5.20 9.03 -20.54
CA GLN A 563 4.34 9.18 -21.73
C GLN A 563 5.07 8.83 -23.04
N GLU A 564 6.39 8.64 -23.00
CA GLU A 564 7.19 8.29 -24.18
C GLU A 564 7.00 6.83 -24.58
N GLN A 565 7.22 6.53 -25.86
CA GLN A 565 7.19 5.15 -26.36
C GLN A 565 8.37 4.33 -25.84
N LEU A 566 8.21 3.00 -25.72
CA LEU A 566 9.21 2.13 -25.11
C LEU A 566 10.55 2.15 -25.87
N ASP A 567 10.52 2.24 -27.19
CA ASP A 567 11.71 2.37 -28.04
C ASP A 567 12.57 3.58 -27.66
N ALA A 568 11.96 4.76 -27.54
CA ALA A 568 12.62 5.99 -27.10
C ALA A 568 13.17 5.86 -25.68
N ARG A 569 12.40 5.26 -24.76
CA ARG A 569 12.87 4.99 -23.39
C ARG A 569 14.07 4.04 -23.40
N ARG A 570 14.07 2.99 -24.22
CA ARG A 570 15.20 2.05 -24.33
C ARG A 570 16.44 2.71 -24.93
N GLU A 571 16.27 3.58 -25.91
CA GLU A 571 17.38 4.37 -26.45
C GLU A 571 18.01 5.24 -25.35
N HIS A 572 17.18 5.95 -24.57
CA HIS A 572 17.65 6.70 -23.41
C HIS A 572 18.37 5.81 -22.38
N LEU A 573 17.85 4.61 -22.11
CA LEU A 573 18.47 3.64 -21.21
C LEU A 573 19.87 3.24 -21.69
N TYR A 574 20.00 2.81 -22.94
CA TYR A 574 21.30 2.38 -23.51
C TYR A 574 22.30 3.53 -23.61
N ASN A 575 21.81 4.73 -23.89
CA ASN A 575 22.67 5.92 -23.96
C ASN A 575 23.12 6.42 -22.58
N SER A 576 22.44 6.06 -21.49
CA SER A 576 22.70 6.57 -20.14
C SER A 576 23.70 5.75 -19.31
N PHE A 577 23.90 4.48 -19.64
CA PHE A 577 24.70 3.54 -18.82
C PHE A 577 25.74 2.78 -19.65
N GLU A 578 26.77 2.30 -18.97
CA GLU A 578 27.74 1.33 -19.50
C GLU A 578 27.45 -0.06 -18.92
N GLU A 579 27.37 -1.08 -19.78
CA GLU A 579 27.18 -2.45 -19.31
C GLU A 579 28.48 -3.01 -18.73
N GLU A 580 28.37 -3.64 -17.56
CA GLU A 580 29.44 -4.41 -16.96
C GLU A 580 28.89 -5.77 -16.49
N PRO A 581 29.39 -6.89 -17.05
CA PRO A 581 28.93 -8.23 -16.71
C PRO A 581 28.96 -8.52 -15.20
N GLY A 582 27.82 -8.94 -14.64
CA GLY A 582 27.69 -9.23 -13.22
C GLY A 582 27.49 -8.02 -12.30
N PHE A 583 27.37 -6.81 -12.85
CA PHE A 583 27.03 -5.59 -12.10
C PHE A 583 25.79 -4.88 -12.66
N LEU A 584 25.83 -4.43 -13.92
CA LEU A 584 24.70 -3.81 -14.61
C LEU A 584 24.68 -4.30 -16.06
N GLN A 585 23.57 -4.89 -16.43
CA GLN A 585 23.32 -5.40 -17.78
C GLN A 585 21.91 -5.00 -18.20
N PHE A 586 21.70 -4.79 -19.49
CA PHE A 586 20.36 -4.60 -20.04
C PHE A 586 19.65 -5.95 -20.15
N ALA A 587 18.33 -5.92 -20.07
CA ALA A 587 17.52 -7.09 -20.30
C ALA A 587 17.76 -7.61 -21.73
N THR A 588 18.13 -8.89 -21.82
CA THR A 588 18.29 -9.57 -23.10
C THR A 588 16.94 -9.57 -23.81
N ALA A 589 16.94 -9.05 -25.04
CA ALA A 589 15.70 -8.82 -25.78
C ALA A 589 15.85 -9.12 -27.27
N ILE A 590 14.72 -9.43 -27.90
CA ILE A 590 14.55 -9.51 -29.35
C ILE A 590 13.33 -8.69 -29.76
N THR A 591 13.36 -8.12 -30.96
CA THR A 591 12.19 -7.51 -31.60
C THR A 591 11.90 -8.32 -32.84
N SER A 592 10.82 -9.09 -32.82
CA SER A 592 10.42 -9.98 -33.91
C SER A 592 8.95 -10.35 -33.80
N ASN A 593 8.30 -10.47 -34.94
CA ASN A 593 6.93 -10.99 -35.07
C ASN A 593 6.93 -12.46 -35.55
N ASP A 594 8.10 -13.07 -35.77
CA ASP A 594 8.22 -14.47 -36.20
C ASP A 594 8.03 -15.41 -35.00
N LEU A 595 7.01 -16.25 -35.10
CA LEU A 595 6.69 -17.28 -34.11
C LEU A 595 7.87 -18.22 -33.83
N GLU A 596 8.65 -18.59 -34.84
CA GLU A 596 9.79 -19.50 -34.66
C GLU A 596 10.94 -18.82 -33.91
N GLU A 597 11.23 -17.56 -34.22
CA GLU A 597 12.26 -16.79 -33.51
C GLU A 597 11.89 -16.57 -32.05
N ILE A 598 10.64 -16.19 -31.79
CA ILE A 598 10.13 -15.99 -30.43
C ILE A 598 10.13 -17.31 -29.65
N GLN A 599 9.78 -18.43 -30.29
CA GLN A 599 9.80 -19.74 -29.66
C GLN A 599 11.23 -20.19 -29.33
N LYS A 600 12.19 -20.02 -30.25
CA LYS A 600 13.62 -20.30 -30.00
C LYS A 600 14.16 -19.43 -28.86
N PHE A 601 13.77 -18.16 -28.83
CA PHE A 601 14.17 -17.23 -27.77
C PHE A 601 13.57 -17.61 -26.40
N LEU A 602 12.31 -18.08 -26.37
CA LEU A 602 11.68 -18.63 -25.18
C LEU A 602 12.39 -19.89 -24.67
N GLU A 603 12.76 -20.81 -25.57
CA GLU A 603 13.51 -22.02 -25.22
C GLU A 603 14.89 -21.67 -24.65
N ALA A 604 15.62 -20.76 -25.30
CA ALA A 604 16.91 -20.25 -24.81
C ALA A 604 16.78 -19.59 -23.42
N ALA A 605 15.68 -18.87 -23.17
CA ALA A 605 15.39 -18.30 -21.87
C ALA A 605 15.26 -19.39 -20.79
N VAL A 606 14.45 -20.42 -21.06
CA VAL A 606 14.20 -21.52 -20.11
C VAL A 606 15.47 -22.34 -19.84
N ASP A 607 16.24 -22.66 -20.88
CA ASP A 607 17.48 -23.45 -20.76
C ASP A 607 18.56 -22.73 -19.96
N SER A 608 18.61 -21.40 -20.07
CA SER A 608 19.52 -20.56 -19.30
C SER A 608 19.06 -20.34 -17.85
N ARG A 609 18.02 -21.06 -17.38
CA ARG A 609 17.35 -20.91 -16.06
C ARG A 609 16.66 -19.57 -15.85
N TYR A 610 16.31 -18.84 -16.91
CA TYR A 610 15.33 -17.78 -16.79
C TYR A 610 13.94 -18.41 -16.63
N TRP A 611 13.13 -17.88 -15.70
CA TRP A 611 11.85 -18.50 -15.36
C TRP A 611 10.87 -18.47 -16.53
N SER A 612 10.92 -17.40 -17.34
CA SER A 612 10.08 -17.21 -18.52
C SER A 612 10.51 -15.99 -19.34
N MET A 613 9.59 -15.41 -20.12
CA MET A 613 9.79 -14.23 -20.95
C MET A 613 8.69 -13.18 -20.66
N PHE A 614 9.06 -11.90 -20.67
CA PHE A 614 8.15 -10.77 -20.79
C PHE A 614 7.99 -10.40 -22.26
N LEU A 615 6.81 -9.92 -22.62
CA LEU A 615 6.56 -9.26 -23.88
C LEU A 615 6.01 -7.88 -23.60
N THR A 616 6.55 -6.87 -24.27
CA THR A 616 6.28 -5.47 -23.95
C THR A 616 5.85 -4.71 -25.19
#